data_AF-A0A7S2MRT5-F1
#
_entry.id   AF-A0A7S2MRT5-F1
#
_cell.length_a   1.000
_cell.length_b   1.000
_cell.length_c   1.000
_cell.angle_alpha   90.00
_cell.angle_beta   90.00
_cell.angle_gamma   90.00
#
_symmetry.space_group_name_H-M   'P 1'
#
loop_
_entity.id
_entity.type
_entity.pdbx_description
1 polymer ?
#
loop_
_entity_poly.entity_id
_entity_poly.type
_entity_poly.pdbx_seq_one_letter_code
_entity_poly.pdbx_strand_id
1 'polypeptide(L)'
;FAVLNMANAYNPGGGYMHCAAQEQNMFRRTDCHFSIDRRDKNMVEIKNNRFGDYDAMYTPAMSDILNGKEGRVYLDTKSPRVCIRGPEARQQEDLGYEFLPEDQVFPFLELRAAAVDRRGIRATEKLNADMRADMRRRIVAQLETLMKAGIRHVILSAFGCGAFRNPADEVAV
;
A
#
# COMPACT_ATOMS: atom_id res chain seq x y z
N PHE A 1 -12.87 -5.17 -9.65
CA PHE A 1 -12.92 -4.31 -8.45
C PHE A 1 -11.50 -3.85 -8.13
N ALA A 2 -11.34 -2.74 -7.42
CA ALA A 2 -10.05 -2.30 -6.92
C ALA A 2 -9.82 -2.78 -5.48
N VAL A 3 -8.56 -2.91 -5.08
CA VAL A 3 -8.16 -3.24 -3.71
C VAL A 3 -7.11 -2.25 -3.25
N LEU A 4 -7.32 -1.68 -2.06
CA LEU A 4 -6.34 -0.80 -1.44
C LEU A 4 -5.10 -1.58 -0.98
N ASN A 5 -3.95 -1.23 -1.52
CA ASN A 5 -2.65 -1.52 -0.96
C ASN A 5 -2.23 -0.39 -0.01
N MET A 6 -2.14 -0.70 1.28
CA MET A 6 -1.74 0.22 2.34
C MET A 6 -0.20 0.37 2.33
N ALA A 7 0.26 1.04 1.27
CA ALA A 7 1.64 1.03 0.84
C ALA A 7 2.56 1.80 1.77
N ASN A 8 3.82 1.36 1.83
CA ASN A 8 4.88 2.22 2.30
C ASN A 8 5.16 3.32 1.26
N ALA A 9 5.25 4.58 1.72
CA ALA A 9 5.51 5.71 0.84
C ALA A 9 6.86 5.65 0.10
N TYR A 10 7.83 4.87 0.60
CA TYR A 10 9.22 4.95 0.16
C TYR A 10 9.77 3.63 -0.42
N ASN A 11 9.32 2.48 0.11
CA ASN A 11 9.85 1.17 -0.28
C ASN A 11 8.69 0.35 -0.85
N PRO A 12 8.71 -0.04 -2.14
CA PRO A 12 7.72 -0.93 -2.71
C PRO A 12 7.63 -2.25 -1.94
N GLY A 13 6.43 -2.65 -1.52
CA GLY A 13 6.26 -3.85 -0.71
C GLY A 13 6.69 -3.67 0.76
N GLY A 14 7.13 -2.47 1.14
CA GLY A 14 7.59 -2.10 2.47
C GLY A 14 8.82 -2.88 2.91
N GLY A 15 8.60 -3.96 3.65
CA GLY A 15 9.65 -4.89 4.08
C GLY A 15 9.18 -6.32 3.94
N TYR A 16 8.59 -6.69 2.79
CA TYR A 16 7.92 -7.98 2.62
C TYR A 16 8.83 -9.19 2.77
N MET A 17 10.16 -9.02 2.77
CA MET A 17 11.11 -10.08 3.12
C MET A 17 11.29 -10.24 4.65
N HIS A 18 10.92 -9.22 5.43
CA HIS A 18 11.32 -9.05 6.83
C HIS A 18 10.15 -8.91 7.81
N CYS A 19 8.96 -8.50 7.37
CA CYS A 19 7.83 -8.23 8.27
C CYS A 19 6.46 -8.64 7.70
N ALA A 20 5.48 -8.74 8.61
CA ALA A 20 4.09 -9.03 8.29
C ALA A 20 3.20 -7.79 8.52
N ALA A 21 2.73 -7.21 7.43
CA ALA A 21 1.61 -6.27 7.40
C ALA A 21 0.82 -6.48 6.09
N GLN A 22 -0.20 -5.66 5.84
CA GLN A 22 -1.09 -5.89 4.70
C GLN A 22 -0.39 -5.77 3.33
N GLU A 23 0.43 -4.74 3.12
CA GLU A 23 1.21 -4.59 1.88
C GLU A 23 2.14 -5.79 1.66
N GLN A 24 2.80 -6.26 2.73
CA GLN A 24 3.72 -7.41 2.66
C GLN A 24 2.98 -8.70 2.32
N ASN A 25 1.81 -8.91 2.93
CA ASN A 25 0.94 -10.03 2.61
C ASN A 25 0.50 -9.98 1.14
N MET A 26 0.16 -8.79 0.63
CA MET A 26 -0.19 -8.64 -0.78
C MET A 26 0.98 -9.01 -1.69
N PHE A 27 2.18 -8.48 -1.43
CA PHE A 27 3.38 -8.78 -2.22
C PHE A 27 3.81 -10.24 -2.18
N ARG A 28 3.48 -10.98 -1.10
CA ARG A 28 3.75 -12.43 -1.00
C ARG A 28 2.68 -13.29 -1.70
N ARG A 29 1.45 -12.78 -1.82
CA ARG A 29 0.31 -13.56 -2.30
C ARG A 29 -0.10 -13.30 -3.74
N THR A 30 0.38 -12.19 -4.30
CA THR A 30 -0.01 -11.68 -5.60
C THR A 30 1.21 -11.41 -6.45
N ASP A 31 0.96 -11.05 -7.71
CA ASP A 31 1.96 -10.60 -8.66
C ASP A 31 2.26 -9.08 -8.55
N CYS A 32 1.87 -8.43 -7.44
CA CYS A 32 2.09 -7.00 -7.19
C CYS A 32 3.56 -6.58 -7.33
N HIS A 33 4.51 -7.45 -6.95
CA HIS A 33 5.94 -7.15 -7.09
C HIS A 33 6.35 -6.82 -8.54
N PHE A 34 5.70 -7.41 -9.55
CA PHE A 34 6.03 -7.17 -10.96
C PHE A 34 5.54 -5.84 -11.52
N SER A 35 4.69 -5.13 -10.77
CA SER A 35 4.26 -3.77 -11.14
C SER A 35 5.32 -2.70 -10.88
N ILE A 36 6.42 -3.06 -10.21
CA ILE A 36 7.55 -2.17 -9.93
C ILE A 36 8.56 -2.31 -11.06
N ASP A 37 8.48 -1.45 -12.08
CA ASP A 37 9.49 -1.43 -13.14
C ASP A 37 10.76 -0.76 -12.63
N ARG A 38 11.76 -1.59 -12.30
CA ARG A 38 13.08 -1.15 -11.82
C ARG A 38 13.86 -0.31 -12.85
N ARG A 39 13.42 -0.27 -14.10
CA ARG A 39 14.01 0.55 -15.18
C ARG A 39 13.31 1.90 -15.31
N ASP A 40 12.11 2.06 -14.77
CA ASP A 40 11.38 3.32 -14.79
C ASP A 40 11.92 4.26 -13.70
N LYS A 41 12.81 5.16 -14.12
CA LYS A 41 13.43 6.17 -13.27
C LYS A 41 12.46 7.23 -12.75
N ASN A 42 11.23 7.30 -13.27
CA ASN A 42 10.19 8.15 -12.69
C ASN A 42 9.51 7.47 -11.50
N MET A 43 9.53 6.14 -11.45
CA MET A 43 8.89 5.34 -10.41
C MET A 43 9.85 5.05 -9.26
N VAL A 44 11.05 4.56 -9.57
CA VAL A 44 12.03 4.11 -8.58
C VAL A 44 13.47 4.54 -8.87
N GLU A 45 14.26 4.59 -7.81
CA GLU A 45 15.71 4.76 -7.81
C GLU A 45 16.33 3.58 -7.06
N ILE A 46 17.47 3.09 -7.54
CA ILE A 46 18.20 2.02 -6.86
C ILE A 46 19.12 2.64 -5.81
N LYS A 47 18.87 2.34 -4.53
CA LYS A 47 19.67 2.81 -3.39
C LYS A 47 19.47 1.88 -2.19
N ASN A 48 20.25 2.09 -1.13
CA ASN A 48 20.09 1.32 0.10
C ASN A 48 18.69 1.57 0.70
N ASN A 49 17.94 0.48 0.89
CA ASN A 49 16.68 0.52 1.63
C ASN A 49 16.95 0.63 3.14
N ARG A 50 15.87 0.67 3.93
CA ARG A 50 15.91 0.82 5.39
C ARG A 50 16.54 -0.37 6.13
N PHE A 51 16.71 -1.50 5.44
CA PHE A 51 17.27 -2.75 5.93
C PHE A 51 18.72 -2.96 5.47
N GLY A 52 19.29 -2.01 4.72
CA GLY A 52 20.64 -2.11 4.18
C GLY A 52 20.76 -2.88 2.86
N ASP A 53 19.65 -3.34 2.30
CA ASP A 53 19.64 -4.01 0.99
C ASP A 53 19.66 -2.96 -0.13
N TYR A 54 20.45 -3.21 -1.18
CA TYR A 54 20.42 -2.42 -2.41
C TYR A 54 19.14 -2.77 -3.18
N ASP A 55 18.12 -1.90 -3.14
CA ASP A 55 16.82 -2.21 -3.73
C ASP A 55 16.16 -0.99 -4.38
N ALA A 56 15.06 -1.24 -5.09
CA ALA A 56 14.25 -0.20 -5.67
C ALA A 56 13.51 0.58 -4.57
N MET A 57 13.78 1.87 -4.45
CA MET A 57 13.02 2.81 -3.61
C MET A 57 12.22 3.75 -4.48
N TYR A 58 11.04 4.15 -4.05
CA TYR A 58 10.25 5.14 -4.77
C TYR A 58 11.00 6.47 -4.92
N THR A 59 10.86 7.11 -6.09
CA THR A 59 11.27 8.50 -6.28
C THR A 59 10.47 9.42 -5.35
N PRO A 60 10.94 10.65 -5.07
CA PRO A 60 10.14 11.64 -4.37
C PRO A 60 8.80 11.91 -5.06
N ALA A 61 8.77 11.97 -6.40
CA ALA A 61 7.55 12.17 -7.18
C ALA A 61 6.55 11.03 -6.99
N MET A 62 7.02 9.78 -7.04
CA MET A 62 6.15 8.62 -6.80
C MET A 62 5.67 8.58 -5.34
N SER A 63 6.53 8.94 -4.39
CA SER A 63 6.15 9.07 -2.98
C SER A 63 5.03 10.11 -2.79
N ASP A 64 5.10 11.23 -3.51
CA ASP A 64 4.08 12.28 -3.47
C ASP A 64 2.74 11.83 -4.04
N ILE A 65 2.75 11.02 -5.10
CA ILE A 65 1.56 10.33 -5.61
C ILE A 65 0.98 9.39 -4.55
N LEU A 66 1.80 8.54 -3.92
CA LEU A 66 1.33 7.63 -2.87
C LEU A 66 0.78 8.38 -1.64
N ASN A 67 1.36 9.52 -1.31
CA ASN A 67 0.90 10.44 -0.25
C ASN A 67 -0.31 11.30 -0.69
N GLY A 68 -0.84 11.09 -1.90
CA GLY A 68 -2.02 11.76 -2.41
C GLY A 68 -1.86 13.26 -2.64
N LYS A 69 -0.62 13.79 -2.72
CA LYS A 69 -0.37 15.25 -2.66
C LYS A 69 -1.05 16.03 -3.79
N GLU A 70 -1.25 15.39 -4.94
CA GLU A 70 -1.93 15.97 -6.11
C GLU A 70 -3.44 15.67 -6.14
N GLY A 71 -4.04 15.28 -5.00
CA GLY A 71 -5.46 14.90 -4.95
C GLY A 71 -5.78 13.59 -5.68
N ARG A 72 -4.75 12.79 -5.98
CA ARG A 72 -4.84 11.46 -6.57
C ARG A 72 -3.76 10.56 -6.00
N VAL A 73 -3.98 9.25 -6.05
CA VAL A 73 -3.01 8.22 -5.72
C VAL A 73 -2.74 7.32 -6.93
N TYR A 74 -1.86 6.34 -6.78
CA TYR A 74 -1.56 5.40 -7.85
C TYR A 74 -2.69 4.38 -8.01
N LEU A 75 -3.12 4.17 -9.26
CA LEU A 75 -4.06 3.12 -9.66
C LEU A 75 -3.60 2.54 -10.99
N ASP A 76 -3.33 1.25 -11.03
CA ASP A 76 -3.06 0.55 -12.30
C ASP A 76 -4.36 0.01 -12.89
N THR A 77 -4.89 0.71 -13.88
CA THR A 77 -6.09 0.29 -14.63
C THR A 77 -5.76 -0.54 -15.86
N LYS A 78 -4.48 -0.66 -16.23
CA LYS A 78 -4.05 -1.31 -17.47
C LYS A 78 -3.66 -2.76 -17.24
N SER A 79 -3.06 -3.05 -16.10
CA SER A 79 -2.50 -4.37 -15.79
C SER A 79 -3.03 -4.86 -14.45
N PRO A 80 -4.21 -5.50 -14.41
CA PRO A 80 -4.73 -6.11 -13.20
C PRO A 80 -3.70 -7.04 -12.55
N ARG A 81 -3.66 -7.02 -11.22
CA ARG A 81 -2.87 -7.95 -10.42
C ARG A 81 -3.67 -9.23 -10.20
N VAL A 82 -2.99 -10.33 -9.90
CA VAL A 82 -3.60 -11.64 -9.67
C VAL A 82 -3.20 -12.15 -8.30
N CYS A 83 -4.18 -12.56 -7.50
CA CYS A 83 -3.96 -13.26 -6.24
C CYS A 83 -3.89 -14.77 -6.50
N ILE A 84 -2.73 -15.37 -6.21
CA ILE A 84 -2.45 -16.78 -6.48
C ILE A 84 -2.24 -17.60 -5.20
N ARG A 85 -2.21 -16.96 -4.04
CA ARG A 85 -1.93 -17.60 -2.75
C ARG A 85 -2.98 -17.30 -1.68
N GLY A 86 -3.23 -18.32 -0.86
CA GLY A 86 -4.10 -18.29 0.30
C GLY A 86 -3.60 -17.33 1.40
N PRO A 87 -4.39 -17.18 2.48
CA PRO A 87 -4.00 -16.36 3.63
C PRO A 87 -2.74 -16.89 4.33
N GLU A 88 -2.11 -16.03 5.13
CA GLU A 88 -0.94 -16.39 5.95
C GLU A 88 -1.28 -17.49 6.97
N ALA A 89 -0.70 -18.68 6.79
CA ALA A 89 -0.77 -19.81 7.71
C ALA A 89 0.42 -19.77 8.68
N ARG A 90 0.32 -18.95 9.73
CA ARG A 90 1.39 -18.71 10.73
C ARG A 90 1.89 -19.94 11.49
N GLN A 91 1.19 -21.06 11.38
CA GLN A 91 1.51 -22.31 12.07
C GLN A 91 2.34 -23.26 11.20
N GLN A 92 2.53 -22.96 9.91
CA GLN A 92 3.35 -23.76 9.02
C GLN A 92 4.83 -23.36 9.13
N GLU A 93 5.72 -24.35 8.95
CA GLU A 93 7.18 -24.17 9.00
C GLU A 93 7.74 -23.57 7.70
N ASP A 94 6.97 -23.58 6.61
CA ASP A 94 7.35 -22.97 5.33
C ASP A 94 6.96 -21.48 5.27
N LEU A 95 6.87 -20.88 4.07
CA LEU A 95 6.49 -19.46 3.95
C LEU A 95 5.08 -19.14 4.47
N GLY A 96 4.22 -20.15 4.69
CA GLY A 96 2.87 -20.00 5.22
C GLY A 96 1.88 -19.40 4.21
N TYR A 97 2.09 -19.63 2.91
CA TYR A 97 1.20 -19.13 1.85
C TYR A 97 0.94 -20.23 0.81
N GLU A 98 -0.05 -21.06 1.06
CA GLU A 98 -0.45 -22.12 0.12
C GLU A 98 -0.93 -21.53 -1.21
N PHE A 99 -0.75 -22.26 -2.31
CA PHE A 99 -1.36 -21.87 -3.57
C PHE A 99 -2.88 -21.98 -3.49
N LEU A 100 -3.58 -21.02 -4.09
CA LEU A 100 -5.02 -21.12 -4.25
C LEU A 100 -5.34 -22.22 -5.28
N PRO A 101 -6.45 -22.96 -5.07
CA PRO A 101 -7.08 -23.70 -6.15
C PRO A 101 -7.32 -22.81 -7.37
N GLU A 102 -7.26 -23.37 -8.57
CA GLU A 102 -7.35 -22.61 -9.83
C GLU A 102 -8.65 -21.80 -9.93
N ASP A 103 -9.76 -22.32 -9.41
CA ASP A 103 -11.08 -21.67 -9.36
C ASP A 103 -11.19 -20.56 -8.30
N GLN A 104 -10.18 -20.41 -7.43
CA GLN A 104 -10.09 -19.36 -6.42
C GLN A 104 -9.04 -18.31 -6.74
N VAL A 105 -8.29 -18.45 -7.84
CA VAL A 105 -7.38 -17.40 -8.34
C VAL A 105 -8.21 -16.26 -8.90
N PHE A 106 -7.93 -15.02 -8.50
CA PHE A 106 -8.74 -13.87 -8.94
C PHE A 106 -7.89 -12.62 -9.26
N PRO A 107 -8.30 -11.84 -10.28
CA PRO A 107 -7.68 -10.58 -10.60
C PRO A 107 -8.26 -9.40 -9.80
N PHE A 108 -7.49 -8.34 -9.63
CA PHE A 108 -7.94 -7.08 -9.05
C PHE A 108 -7.13 -5.88 -9.59
N LEU A 109 -7.69 -4.67 -9.48
CA LEU A 109 -6.94 -3.44 -9.75
C LEU A 109 -6.26 -2.98 -8.47
N GLU A 110 -4.97 -2.69 -8.53
CA GLU A 110 -4.23 -2.24 -7.34
C GLU A 110 -4.30 -0.73 -7.19
N LEU A 111 -4.84 -0.28 -6.06
CA LEU A 111 -4.83 1.12 -5.62
C LEU A 111 -3.77 1.28 -4.53
N ARG A 112 -2.64 1.96 -4.81
CA ARG A 112 -1.59 2.17 -3.80
C ARG A 112 -1.70 3.54 -3.18
N ALA A 113 -1.81 3.59 -1.86
CA ALA A 113 -1.77 4.82 -1.10
C ALA A 113 -1.00 4.62 0.20
N ALA A 114 -0.28 5.65 0.65
CA ALA A 114 0.46 5.65 1.89
C ALA A 114 -0.27 6.46 2.96
N ALA A 115 -0.49 5.84 4.12
CA ALA A 115 -1.12 6.49 5.27
C ALA A 115 -0.17 7.51 5.93
N VAL A 116 -0.73 8.41 6.74
CA VAL A 116 0.08 9.27 7.62
C VAL A 116 0.85 8.39 8.61
N ASP A 117 2.16 8.58 8.73
CA ASP A 117 2.98 7.83 9.67
C ASP A 117 3.04 8.56 11.02
N ARG A 118 2.44 7.97 12.07
CA ARG A 118 2.42 8.53 13.44
C ARG A 118 3.44 7.88 14.37
N ARG A 119 4.30 6.99 13.86
CA ARG A 119 5.26 6.26 14.70
C ARG A 119 6.26 7.21 15.36
N GLY A 120 6.47 7.02 16.65
CA GLY A 120 7.46 7.79 17.42
C GLY A 120 7.13 9.27 17.63
N ILE A 121 5.95 9.74 17.18
CA ILE A 121 5.54 11.14 17.31
C ILE A 121 4.80 11.33 18.63
N ARG A 122 5.33 12.21 19.49
CA ARG A 122 4.61 12.75 20.66
C ARG A 122 3.93 14.05 20.25
N ALA A 123 2.74 13.93 19.67
CA ALA A 123 2.06 15.06 19.05
C ALA A 123 1.40 16.01 20.06
N THR A 124 1.52 17.30 19.78
CA THR A 124 0.65 18.33 20.39
C THR A 124 -0.75 18.25 19.79
N GLU A 125 -1.71 18.91 20.41
CA GLU A 125 -3.09 18.96 19.89
C GLU A 125 -3.15 19.50 18.46
N LYS A 126 -2.39 20.56 18.17
CA LYS A 126 -2.29 21.12 16.82
C LYS A 126 -1.73 20.10 15.82
N LEU A 127 -0.64 19.41 16.16
CA LEU A 127 -0.06 18.42 15.25
C LEU A 127 -1.02 17.24 15.03
N ASN A 128 -1.77 16.81 16.05
CA ASN A 128 -2.81 15.79 15.88
C ASN A 128 -3.88 16.24 14.88
N ALA A 129 -4.35 17.49 14.98
CA ALA A 129 -5.32 18.04 14.04
C ALA A 129 -4.76 18.09 12.61
N ASP A 130 -3.50 18.53 12.44
CA ASP A 130 -2.83 18.58 11.13
C ASP A 130 -2.69 17.17 10.51
N MET A 131 -2.29 16.18 11.31
CA MET A 131 -2.17 14.79 10.86
C MET A 131 -3.52 14.17 10.49
N ARG A 132 -4.58 14.49 11.25
CA ARG A 132 -5.95 14.06 10.95
C ARG A 132 -6.43 14.68 9.63
N ALA A 133 -6.18 15.96 9.42
CA ALA A 133 -6.49 16.64 8.17
C ALA A 133 -5.72 16.04 6.99
N ASP A 134 -4.43 15.71 7.17
CA ASP A 134 -3.62 15.06 6.14
C ASP A 134 -4.12 13.64 5.81
N MET A 135 -4.52 12.87 6.82
CA MET A 135 -5.13 11.55 6.62
C MET A 135 -6.42 11.66 5.81
N ARG A 136 -7.31 12.58 6.19
CA ARG A 136 -8.56 12.84 5.46
C ARG A 136 -8.30 13.19 4.00
N ARG A 137 -7.34 14.08 3.73
CA ARG A 137 -6.93 14.46 2.37
C ARG A 137 -6.44 13.25 1.55
N ARG A 138 -5.67 12.34 2.16
CA ARG A 138 -5.18 11.12 1.50
C ARG A 138 -6.31 10.13 1.19
N ILE A 139 -7.27 9.97 2.09
CA ILE A 139 -8.46 9.15 1.86
C ILE A 139 -9.31 9.74 0.72
N VAL A 140 -9.52 11.06 0.71
CA VAL A 140 -10.21 11.74 -0.40
C VAL A 140 -9.48 11.48 -1.72
N ALA A 141 -8.14 11.58 -1.75
CA ALA A 141 -7.37 11.30 -2.96
C ALA A 141 -7.55 9.85 -3.49
N GLN A 142 -7.74 8.86 -2.61
CA GLN A 142 -8.08 7.49 -3.01
C GLN A 142 -9.42 7.43 -3.73
N LEU A 143 -10.46 8.04 -3.12
CA LEU A 143 -11.82 8.03 -3.66
C LEU A 143 -11.91 8.81 -4.97
N GLU A 144 -11.29 9.99 -5.04
CA GLU A 144 -11.19 10.80 -6.26
C GLU A 144 -10.51 10.03 -7.41
N THR A 145 -9.45 9.29 -7.11
CA THR A 145 -8.76 8.45 -8.10
C THR A 145 -9.68 7.38 -8.67
N LEU A 146 -10.41 6.68 -7.80
CA LEU A 146 -11.36 5.64 -8.20
C LEU A 146 -12.53 6.22 -9.00
N MET A 147 -13.09 7.34 -8.56
CA MET A 147 -14.20 8.03 -9.23
C MET A 147 -13.81 8.48 -10.64
N LYS A 148 -12.65 9.14 -10.79
CA LYS A 148 -12.14 9.58 -12.09
C LYS A 148 -11.86 8.43 -13.04
N ALA A 149 -11.42 7.28 -12.51
CA ALA A 149 -11.20 6.06 -13.28
C ALA A 149 -12.49 5.24 -13.52
N GLY A 150 -13.65 5.69 -13.05
CA GLY A 150 -14.93 4.98 -13.20
C GLY A 150 -15.02 3.68 -12.41
N ILE A 151 -14.19 3.49 -11.38
CA ILE A 151 -14.18 2.27 -10.55
C ILE A 151 -15.30 2.32 -9.53
N ARG A 152 -16.26 1.40 -9.65
CA ARG A 152 -17.48 1.34 -8.83
C ARG A 152 -17.39 0.43 -7.61
N HIS A 153 -16.47 -0.53 -7.63
CA HIS A 153 -16.32 -1.54 -6.57
C HIS A 153 -14.90 -1.50 -6.06
N VAL A 154 -14.74 -1.26 -4.76
CA VAL A 154 -13.44 -1.18 -4.08
C VAL A 154 -13.48 -1.90 -2.74
N ILE A 155 -12.37 -2.57 -2.41
CA ILE A 155 -12.10 -3.11 -1.08
C ILE A 155 -11.13 -2.17 -0.36
N LEU A 156 -11.61 -1.55 0.72
CA LEU A 156 -10.84 -0.69 1.62
C LEU A 156 -10.50 -1.43 2.92
N SER A 157 -9.82 -0.77 3.86
CA SER A 157 -9.46 -1.36 5.16
C SER A 157 -9.10 -0.29 6.19
N ALA A 158 -8.63 -0.70 7.36
CA ALA A 158 -8.14 0.15 8.45
C ALA A 158 -6.82 0.85 8.10
N PHE A 159 -6.91 1.83 7.19
CA PHE A 159 -5.77 2.49 6.54
C PHE A 159 -4.80 3.11 7.54
N GLY A 160 -3.59 2.53 7.63
CA GLY A 160 -2.55 3.01 8.54
C GLY A 160 -2.82 2.79 10.04
N CYS A 161 -3.82 2.00 10.41
CA CYS A 161 -4.20 1.79 11.81
C CYS A 161 -3.31 0.77 12.55
N GLY A 162 -2.53 -0.01 11.80
CA GLY A 162 -1.53 -0.94 12.35
C GLY A 162 -0.20 -0.23 12.63
N ALA A 163 0.84 -0.58 11.87
CA ALA A 163 2.19 -0.08 12.09
C ALA A 163 2.28 1.46 12.18
N PHE A 164 1.49 2.20 11.40
CA PHE A 164 1.52 3.66 11.36
C PHE A 164 0.74 4.35 12.49
N ARG A 165 0.07 3.58 13.37
CA ARG A 165 -0.57 4.04 14.62
C ARG A 165 -1.65 5.11 14.43
N ASN A 166 -2.41 5.06 13.34
CA ASN A 166 -3.60 5.89 13.21
C ASN A 166 -4.77 5.31 14.03
N PRO A 167 -5.58 6.14 14.72
CA PRO A 167 -6.79 5.70 15.39
C PRO A 167 -7.82 5.17 14.39
N ALA A 168 -8.31 3.95 14.60
CA ALA A 168 -9.21 3.29 13.66
C ALA A 168 -10.59 3.94 13.59
N ASP A 169 -11.07 4.47 14.72
CA ASP A 169 -12.29 5.25 14.83
C ASP A 169 -12.23 6.56 14.03
N GLU A 170 -11.06 7.23 14.00
CA GLU A 170 -10.86 8.42 13.17
C GLU A 170 -10.74 8.10 11.68
N VAL A 171 -10.13 6.96 11.30
CA VAL A 171 -9.94 6.57 9.89
C VAL A 171 -11.25 6.09 9.25
N ALA A 172 -12.18 5.57 10.04
CA ALA A 172 -13.45 5.03 9.57
C ALA A 172 -14.51 6.10 9.20
N VAL A 173 -14.27 7.39 9.51
CA VAL A 173 -15.22 8.51 9.39
C VAL A 173 -14.75 9.62 8.46
#